data_AF-A0A4P0Y3T3-F1
#
_entry.id   AF-A0A4P0Y3T3-F1
#
_cell.length_a   1.000
_cell.length_b   1.000
_cell.length_c   1.000
_cell.angle_alpha   90.00
_cell.angle_beta   90.00
_cell.angle_gamma   90.00
#
_symmetry.space_group_name_H-M   'P 1'
#
loop_
_entity.id
_entity.type
_entity.pdbx_description
1 polymer ?
#
loop_
_entity_poly.entity_id
_entity_poly.type
_entity_poly.pdbx_seq_one_letter_code
_entity_poly.pdbx_strand_id
1 'polypeptide(L)'
;MVGTLRVGEGKKRLGLRADMDALPMQERSGKPWASQVEGRFHGCGHDGHTTTLLYAAEYLARTRQFTGTLQLIFQPAEELLYGGRVMVEDGLFDQFPATPSSACTICRVSRWARSACATGR
;
A
#
# COMPACT_ATOMS: atom_id res chain seq x y z
N MET A 1 -1.15 6.74 2.85
CA MET A 1 -0.48 6.80 4.17
C MET A 1 0.72 5.86 4.17
N VAL A 2 1.81 6.17 4.88
CA VAL A 2 2.95 5.25 5.03
C VAL A 2 3.36 5.16 6.50
N GLY A 3 3.54 3.94 7.01
CA GLY A 3 4.06 3.67 8.35
C GLY A 3 5.44 3.03 8.31
N THR A 4 6.35 3.45 9.19
CA THR A 4 7.72 2.91 9.26
C THR A 4 7.91 2.10 10.53
N LEU A 5 8.25 0.82 10.40
CA LEU A 5 8.65 -0.03 11.52
C LEU A 5 10.13 -0.40 11.41
N ARG A 6 10.95 0.11 12.33
CA ARG A 6 12.39 -0.20 12.40
C ARG A 6 12.70 -1.10 13.58
N VAL A 7 13.51 -2.12 13.35
CA VAL A 7 14.00 -3.04 14.38
C VAL A 7 15.50 -3.27 14.18
N GLY A 8 16.28 -2.96 15.23
CA GLY A 8 17.73 -3.08 15.20
C GLY A 8 18.44 -2.18 14.18
N GLU A 9 19.67 -2.57 13.83
CA GLU A 9 20.58 -1.81 12.96
C GLU A 9 20.69 -2.39 11.54
N GLY A 10 19.85 -3.37 11.19
CA GLY A 10 19.83 -3.98 9.87
C GLY A 10 19.63 -2.95 8.75
N LYS A 11 20.42 -3.05 7.68
CA LYS A 11 20.34 -2.16 6.52
C LYS A 11 19.25 -2.53 5.51
N LYS A 12 18.65 -3.72 5.64
CA LYS A 12 17.60 -4.22 4.74
C LYS A 12 16.31 -3.42 4.94
N ARG A 13 15.65 -3.07 3.83
CA ARG A 13 14.37 -2.33 3.82
C ARG A 13 13.36 -3.05 2.95
N LEU A 14 12.15 -3.31 3.44
CA LEU A 14 11.10 -3.99 2.68
C LEU A 14 9.80 -3.19 2.74
N GLY A 15 9.13 -3.03 1.60
CA GLY A 15 7.81 -2.43 1.51
C GLY A 15 6.72 -3.49 1.50
N LEU A 16 5.72 -3.35 2.36
CA LEU A 16 4.49 -4.13 2.36
C LEU A 16 3.34 -3.18 1.98
N ARG A 17 2.52 -3.55 1.00
CA ARG A 17 1.49 -2.68 0.45
C ARG A 17 0.10 -3.28 0.62
N ALA A 18 -0.85 -2.43 0.99
CA ALA A 18 -2.28 -2.70 0.97
C ALA A 18 -3.03 -1.52 0.32
N ASP A 19 -4.19 -1.84 -0.21
CA ASP A 19 -5.02 -0.98 -1.06
C ASP A 19 -6.20 -0.56 -0.19
N MET A 20 -6.59 0.71 -0.21
CA MET A 20 -7.51 1.24 0.80
C MET A 20 -8.79 1.86 0.25
N ASP A 21 -8.94 2.01 -1.07
CA ASP A 21 -10.12 2.65 -1.66
C ASP A 21 -11.32 1.70 -1.79
N ALA A 22 -12.51 2.27 -1.81
CA ALA A 22 -13.78 1.59 -2.05
C ALA A 22 -14.28 1.86 -3.47
N LEU A 23 -15.24 1.07 -3.93
CA LEU A 23 -15.90 1.25 -5.22
C LEU A 23 -17.14 2.16 -5.12
N PRO A 24 -17.48 2.92 -6.18
CA PRO A 24 -18.75 3.64 -6.31
C PRO A 24 -19.89 2.66 -6.64
N MET A 25 -20.20 1.78 -5.69
CA MET A 25 -21.18 0.70 -5.84
C MET A 25 -22.06 0.61 -4.60
N GLN A 26 -23.35 0.38 -4.79
CA GLN A 26 -24.26 0.10 -3.69
C GLN A 26 -24.04 -1.30 -3.14
N GLU A 27 -23.78 -1.41 -1.84
CA GLU A 27 -23.71 -2.71 -1.17
C GLU A 27 -25.10 -3.36 -1.08
N ARG A 28 -25.16 -4.66 -1.41
CA ARG A 28 -26.37 -5.50 -1.35
C ARG A 28 -26.17 -6.76 -0.51
N SER A 29 -25.16 -6.75 0.37
CA SER A 29 -24.77 -7.92 1.15
C SER A 29 -25.78 -8.28 2.25
N GLY A 30 -26.54 -7.29 2.74
CA GLY A 30 -27.44 -7.42 3.88
C GLY A 30 -26.72 -7.73 5.21
N LYS A 31 -25.41 -7.52 5.29
CA LYS A 31 -24.62 -7.84 6.48
C LYS A 31 -24.80 -6.78 7.59
N PRO A 32 -24.66 -7.15 8.87
CA PRO A 32 -24.71 -6.20 9.99
C PRO A 32 -23.63 -5.11 9.91
N TRP A 33 -22.52 -5.37 9.22
CA TRP A 33 -21.41 -4.46 8.98
C TRP A 33 -21.39 -3.88 7.56
N ALA A 34 -22.53 -3.89 6.87
CA ALA A 34 -22.65 -3.25 5.57
C ALA A 34 -22.31 -1.76 5.65
N SER A 35 -21.83 -1.23 4.53
CA SER A 35 -21.48 0.17 4.34
C SER A 35 -22.63 1.08 4.77
N GLN A 36 -22.28 2.04 5.62
CA GLN A 36 -23.19 3.10 6.05
C GLN A 36 -23.26 4.25 5.05
N VAL A 37 -22.44 4.23 4.00
CA VAL A 37 -22.37 5.27 2.98
C VAL A 37 -23.00 4.75 1.69
N GLU A 38 -24.10 5.38 1.28
CA GLU A 38 -24.83 5.02 0.07
C GLU A 38 -23.93 5.11 -1.17
N GLY A 39 -24.05 4.11 -2.06
CA GLY A 39 -23.26 4.03 -3.28
C GLY A 39 -21.76 3.84 -3.08
N ARG A 40 -21.28 3.50 -1.88
CA ARG A 40 -19.87 3.18 -1.62
C ARG A 40 -19.73 1.83 -0.95
N PHE A 41 -18.87 0.96 -1.48
CA PHE A 41 -18.70 -0.40 -0.96
C PHE A 41 -17.29 -0.92 -1.21
N HIS A 42 -16.69 -1.57 -0.21
CA HIS A 42 -15.44 -2.33 -0.38
C HIS A 42 -15.67 -3.70 -1.05
N GLY A 43 -16.26 -3.69 -2.24
CA GLY A 43 -16.57 -4.91 -3.00
C GLY A 43 -15.35 -5.72 -3.47
N CYS A 44 -14.18 -5.09 -3.54
CA CYS A 44 -12.90 -5.75 -3.87
C CYS A 44 -12.09 -6.16 -2.64
N GLY A 45 -12.60 -5.96 -1.41
CA GLY A 45 -11.94 -6.43 -0.18
C GLY A 45 -10.76 -5.58 0.30
N HIS A 46 -10.66 -4.31 -0.11
CA HIS A 46 -9.59 -3.38 0.30
C HIS A 46 -9.63 -3.05 1.81
N ASP A 47 -10.80 -3.13 2.43
CA ASP A 47 -10.97 -3.18 3.88
C ASP A 47 -10.23 -4.37 4.51
N GLY A 48 -10.33 -5.55 3.90
CA GLY A 48 -9.60 -6.77 4.29
C GLY A 48 -8.09 -6.65 4.09
N HIS A 49 -7.63 -6.10 2.96
CA HIS A 49 -6.20 -5.85 2.71
C HIS A 49 -5.61 -4.91 3.76
N THR A 50 -6.29 -3.81 4.03
CA THR A 50 -5.88 -2.80 5.02
C THR A 50 -5.82 -3.41 6.42
N THR A 51 -6.86 -4.15 6.82
CA THR A 51 -6.93 -4.84 8.11
C THR A 51 -5.80 -5.85 8.27
N THR A 52 -5.54 -6.66 7.25
CA THR A 52 -4.47 -7.67 7.26
C THR A 52 -3.10 -7.03 7.42
N LEU A 53 -2.82 -5.93 6.71
CA LEU A 53 -1.54 -5.23 6.83
C LEU A 53 -1.36 -4.58 8.21
N LEU A 54 -2.43 -4.01 8.78
CA LEU A 54 -2.41 -3.48 10.14
C LEU A 54 -2.14 -4.57 11.18
N TYR A 55 -2.77 -5.74 11.05
CA TYR A 55 -2.51 -6.88 11.93
C TYR A 55 -1.06 -7.38 11.81
N ALA A 56 -0.54 -7.51 10.59
CA ALA A 56 0.86 -7.88 10.37
C ALA A 56 1.82 -6.86 10.99
N ALA A 57 1.52 -5.56 10.85
CA ALA A 57 2.29 -4.49 11.46
C ALA A 57 2.29 -4.57 13.00
N GLU A 58 1.13 -4.78 13.60
CA GLU A 58 0.98 -4.96 15.04
C GLU A 58 1.78 -6.17 15.53
N TYR A 59 1.61 -7.33 14.87
CA TYR A 59 2.32 -8.55 15.22
C TYR A 59 3.84 -8.36 15.17
N LEU A 60 4.36 -7.81 14.06
CA LEU A 60 5.79 -7.56 13.89
C LEU A 60 6.33 -6.49 14.85
N ALA A 61 5.51 -5.51 15.23
CA ALA A 61 5.86 -4.51 16.23
C ALA A 61 5.88 -5.09 17.66
N ARG A 62 5.06 -6.12 17.94
CA ARG A 62 5.06 -6.83 19.23
C ARG A 62 6.23 -7.81 19.33
N THR A 63 6.43 -8.65 18.32
CA THR A 63 7.44 -9.72 18.37
C THR A 63 8.84 -9.23 18.08
N ARG A 64 8.98 -8.21 17.22
CA ARG A 64 10.28 -7.65 16.79
C ARG A 64 11.24 -8.73 16.26
N GLN A 65 10.71 -9.84 15.72
CA GLN A 65 11.48 -10.98 15.24
C GLN A 65 12.05 -10.75 13.83
N PHE A 66 12.67 -9.59 13.60
CA PHE A 66 13.39 -9.27 12.37
C PHE A 66 14.42 -8.16 12.64
N THR A 67 15.37 -7.96 11.71
CA THR A 67 16.29 -6.82 11.73
C THR A 67 16.22 -6.07 10.41
N GLY A 68 16.02 -4.75 10.47
CA GLY A 68 15.81 -3.89 9.29
C GLY A 68 14.67 -2.91 9.44
N THR A 69 14.17 -2.43 8.31
CA THR A 69 13.05 -1.48 8.22
C THR A 69 11.93 -2.03 7.35
N LEU A 70 10.70 -1.94 7.83
CA LEU A 70 9.48 -2.22 7.08
C LEU A 70 8.75 -0.91 6.79
N GLN A 71 8.41 -0.69 5.53
CA GLN A 71 7.57 0.41 5.05
C GLN A 71 6.18 -0.17 4.77
N LEU A 72 5.19 0.22 5.56
CA LEU A 72 3.79 -0.20 5.45
C LEU A 72 3.05 0.85 4.62
N ILE A 73 2.74 0.51 3.37
CA ILE A 73 2.23 1.43 2.36
C ILE A 73 0.74 1.18 2.18
N PHE A 74 -0.09 2.13 2.61
CA PHE A 74 -1.54 2.11 2.39
C PHE A 74 -1.84 3.01 1.19
N GLN A 75 -2.06 2.38 0.03
CA GLN A 75 -2.22 3.04 -1.25
C GLN A 75 -3.69 3.38 -1.51
N PRO A 76 -4.04 4.67 -1.70
CA PRO A 76 -5.37 5.05 -2.15
C PRO A 76 -5.54 4.81 -3.66
N ALA A 77 -6.78 4.94 -4.14
CA ALA A 77 -7.12 5.04 -5.57
C ALA A 77 -6.47 3.94 -6.45
N GLU A 78 -6.48 2.70 -5.97
CA GLU A 78 -6.06 1.54 -6.76
C GLU A 78 -7.03 1.26 -7.89
N GLU A 79 -8.34 1.36 -7.63
CA GLU A 79 -9.41 1.05 -8.60
C GLU A 79 -9.40 2.04 -9.78
N LEU A 80 -8.81 3.22 -9.59
CA LEU A 80 -8.61 4.24 -10.61
C LEU A 80 -7.26 4.10 -11.35
N LEU A 81 -6.46 3.08 -11.01
CA LEU A 81 -5.13 2.81 -11.55
C LEU A 81 -4.17 4.01 -11.46
N TYR A 82 -4.39 4.90 -10.50
CA TYR A 82 -3.71 6.20 -10.43
C TYR A 82 -2.92 6.39 -9.13
N GLY A 83 -3.45 5.94 -7.99
CA GLY A 83 -2.86 6.31 -6.69
C GLY A 83 -1.42 5.80 -6.50
N GLY A 84 -1.09 4.61 -7.00
CA GLY A 84 0.28 4.09 -6.98
C GLY A 84 1.27 4.94 -7.77
N ARG A 85 0.83 5.54 -8.89
CA ARG A 85 1.65 6.44 -9.70
C ARG A 85 1.91 7.75 -8.95
N VAL A 86 0.85 8.37 -8.42
CA VAL A 86 0.96 9.63 -7.66
C VAL A 86 1.87 9.47 -6.46
N MET A 87 1.74 8.39 -5.69
CA MET A 87 2.62 8.17 -4.54
C MET A 87 4.09 8.13 -4.96
N VAL A 88 4.41 7.50 -6.10
CA VAL A 88 5.78 7.48 -6.62
C VAL A 88 6.23 8.85 -7.08
N GLU A 89 5.38 9.59 -7.79
CA GLU A 89 5.64 10.96 -8.25
C GLU A 89 5.87 11.93 -7.09
N ASP A 90 5.15 11.74 -5.97
CA ASP A 90 5.30 12.48 -4.71
C ASP A 90 6.54 12.02 -3.90
N GLY A 91 7.40 11.18 -4.46
CA GLY A 91 8.65 10.77 -3.85
C GLY A 91 8.50 9.70 -2.77
N LEU A 92 7.53 8.80 -2.86
CA LEU A 92 7.32 7.69 -1.91
C LEU A 92 8.63 6.96 -1.58
N PHE A 93 9.43 6.60 -2.59
CA PHE A 93 10.66 5.84 -2.38
C PHE A 93 11.86 6.69 -1.99
N ASP A 94 11.78 8.01 -2.18
CA ASP A 94 12.80 8.95 -1.70
C ASP A 94 12.62 9.19 -0.20
N GLN A 95 11.37 9.36 0.24
CA GLN A 95 11.01 9.55 1.63
C GLN A 95 11.03 8.23 2.43
N PHE A 96 10.61 7.12 1.80
CA PHE A 96 10.48 5.80 2.43
C PHE A 96 11.20 4.73 1.60
N PRO A 97 12.55 4.65 1.67
CA PRO A 97 13.28 3.74 0.82
C PRO A 97 12.97 2.28 1.17
N ALA A 98 12.67 1.49 0.14
CA ALA A 98 12.42 0.06 0.22
C ALA A 98 13.18 -0.65 -0.90
N THR A 99 13.70 -1.85 -0.64
CA THR A 99 14.42 -2.62 -1.66
C THR A 99 13.46 -2.99 -2.80
N PRO A 100 13.80 -2.72 -4.07
CA PRO A 100 12.96 -3.08 -5.19
C PRO A 100 12.85 -4.61 -5.31
N SER A 101 11.65 -5.16 -5.17
CA SER A 101 11.36 -6.53 -5.58
C SER A 101 10.73 -6.54 -6.98
N SER A 102 10.97 -7.60 -7.76
CA SER A 102 10.33 -7.81 -9.07
C SER A 102 8.81 -8.05 -8.95
N ALA A 103 8.33 -8.39 -7.75
CA ALA A 103 6.93 -8.66 -7.42
C ALA A 103 6.14 -7.42 -6.96
N CYS A 104 6.79 -6.29 -6.68
CA CYS A 104 6.07 -5.08 -6.25
C CYS A 104 5.52 -4.33 -7.49
N THR A 105 4.19 -4.34 -7.65
CA THR A 105 3.49 -3.63 -8.74
C THR A 105 3.74 -2.12 -8.69
N ILE A 106 3.82 -1.51 -7.51
CA ILE A 106 4.25 -0.10 -7.35
C ILE A 106 5.68 0.10 -7.84
N CYS A 107 6.60 -0.84 -7.58
CA CYS A 107 7.95 -0.76 -8.13
C CYS A 107 7.97 -0.90 -9.66
N ARG A 108 7.05 -1.66 -10.27
CA ARG A 108 6.88 -1.67 -11.74
C ARG A 108 6.38 -0.33 -12.25
N VAL A 109 5.38 0.29 -11.59
CA VAL A 109 4.95 1.66 -11.90
C VAL A 109 6.12 2.62 -11.76
N SER A 110 6.95 2.51 -10.73
CA SER A 110 8.11 3.40 -10.55
C SER A 110 9.22 3.17 -11.57
N ARG A 111 9.45 1.95 -12.04
CA ARG A 111 10.37 1.67 -13.14
C ARG A 111 9.83 2.20 -14.46
N TRP A 112 8.54 2.04 -14.71
CA TRP A 112 7.87 2.61 -15.89
C TRP A 112 7.81 4.13 -15.84
N ALA A 113 7.47 4.74 -14.71
CA ALA A 113 7.42 6.19 -14.51
C ALA A 113 8.81 6.82 -14.57
N ARG A 114 9.84 6.20 -13.96
CA ARG A 114 11.23 6.64 -14.14
C ARG A 114 11.72 6.45 -15.58
N SER A 115 11.31 5.38 -16.25
CA SER A 115 11.61 5.17 -17.67
C SER A 115 10.90 6.18 -18.57
N ALA A 116 9.62 6.48 -18.31
CA ALA A 116 8.80 7.43 -19.07
C ALA A 116 9.31 8.87 -18.90
N CYS A 117 9.68 9.24 -17.66
CA CYS A 117 10.32 10.52 -17.36
C CYS A 117 11.72 10.62 -18.00
N ALA A 118 12.47 9.53 -18.09
CA ALA A 118 13.74 9.49 -18.81
C ALA A 118 13.59 9.54 -20.35
N THR A 119 12.42 9.22 -20.91
CA THR A 119 12.20 9.18 -22.37
C THR A 119 11.52 10.40 -22.98
N GLY A 120 11.05 11.37 -22.18
CA GLY A 120 10.64 12.69 -22.67
C GLY A 120 9.81 12.70 -23.97
N ARG A 121 8.82 11.81 -24.08
CA ARG A 121 7.79 11.80 -25.13
C ARG A 121 6.43 11.58 -24.49
#